data_AF-A0A2G1XN44-F1
#
_entry.id   AF-A0A2G1XN44-F1
#
_cell.length_a   1.000
_cell.length_b   1.000
_cell.length_c   1.000
_cell.angle_alpha   90.00
_cell.angle_beta   90.00
_cell.angle_gamma   90.00
#
_symmetry.space_group_name_H-M   'P 1'
#
loop_
_entity.id
_entity.type
_entity.pdbx_description
1 polymer ?
#
loop_
_entity_poly.entity_id
_entity_poly.type
_entity_poly.pdbx_seq_one_letter_code
_entity_poly.pdbx_strand_id
1 'polypeptide(L)'
;MTIKTFLGSPTDGPQELAAVKRASTTPLGALARVSVVIPARNCSRTIQGVVTPVVEDLVAAGAVDEVVVVDHDSVDDTASLAAGPGRA
;
A
#
# COMPACT_ATOMS: atom_id res chain seq x y z
N MET A 1 -2.93 9.33 18.24
CA MET A 1 -2.55 8.70 16.96
C MET A 1 -1.63 7.54 17.28
N THR A 2 -1.98 6.33 16.87
CA THR A 2 -1.17 5.14 17.13
C THR A 2 -0.59 4.68 15.81
N ILE A 3 0.74 4.73 15.68
CA ILE A 3 1.46 4.12 14.56
C ILE A 3 1.87 2.73 15.00
N LYS A 4 1.41 1.70 14.29
CA LYS A 4 1.91 0.33 14.45
C LYS A 4 3.00 0.11 13.41
N THR A 5 4.16 -0.36 13.84
CA THR A 5 5.28 -0.72 12.97
C THR A 5 5.44 -2.23 12.92
N PHE A 6 5.62 -2.77 11.72
CA PHE A 6 5.94 -4.19 11.52
C PHE A 6 7.45 -4.37 11.69
N LEU A 7 7.90 -4.70 12.90
CA LEU A 7 9.34 -4.90 13.19
C LEU A 7 9.81 -6.35 12.94
N GLY A 8 9.10 -7.11 12.09
CA GLY A 8 9.50 -8.48 11.72
C GLY A 8 9.15 -9.55 12.76
N SER A 9 8.24 -9.29 13.69
CA SER A 9 7.65 -10.36 14.51
C SER A 9 6.73 -11.23 13.64
N PRO A 10 6.80 -12.57 13.72
CA PRO A 10 5.93 -13.47 12.94
C PRO A 10 4.43 -13.35 13.29
N THR A 11 4.10 -12.63 14.37
CA THR A 11 2.73 -12.40 14.88
C THR A 11 2.24 -10.97 14.65
N ASP A 12 2.86 -10.22 13.73
CA ASP A 12 2.39 -8.91 13.28
C ASP A 12 2.72 -8.81 11.78
N GLY A 13 2.22 -9.74 10.97
CA GLY A 13 2.57 -9.86 9.55
C GLY A 13 1.46 -9.39 8.60
N PRO A 14 1.76 -9.17 7.31
CA PRO A 14 0.76 -8.87 6.27
C PRO A 14 -0.44 -9.82 6.26
N GLN A 15 -0.20 -11.11 6.54
CA GLN A 15 -1.25 -12.15 6.59
C GLN A 15 -2.22 -11.97 7.75
N GLU A 16 -1.74 -11.50 8.90
CA GLU A 16 -2.59 -11.21 10.04
C GLU A 16 -3.44 -9.98 9.78
N LEU A 17 -2.86 -8.93 9.19
CA LEU A 17 -3.63 -7.76 8.77
C LEU A 17 -4.72 -8.15 7.77
N ALA A 18 -4.42 -9.05 6.83
CA ALA A 18 -5.41 -9.60 5.91
C ALA A 18 -6.50 -10.42 6.62
N ALA A 19 -6.17 -11.19 7.66
CA ALA A 19 -7.15 -11.90 8.47
C ALA A 19 -8.07 -10.93 9.24
N VAL A 20 -7.50 -9.89 9.87
CA VAL A 20 -8.24 -8.84 10.56
C VAL A 20 -9.17 -8.11 9.58
N LYS A 21 -8.68 -7.71 8.40
CA LYS A 21 -9.48 -7.09 7.35
C LYS A 21 -10.66 -7.98 6.93
N ARG A 22 -10.41 -9.28 6.68
CA ARG A 22 -11.47 -10.23 6.30
C ARG A 22 -12.55 -10.41 7.37
N ALA A 23 -12.17 -10.34 8.65
CA ALA A 23 -13.09 -10.37 9.77
C ALA A 23 -13.79 -9.01 10.03
N SER A 24 -13.32 -7.94 9.40
CA SER A 24 -13.84 -6.58 9.60
C SER A 24 -14.96 -6.27 8.62
N THR A 25 -15.97 -5.58 9.13
CA THR A 25 -17.05 -4.99 8.32
C THR A 25 -17.11 -3.50 8.55
N THR A 26 -17.57 -2.79 7.53
CA THR A 26 -17.91 -1.37 7.61
C THR A 26 -19.16 -1.18 8.49
N PRO A 27 -19.47 0.04 8.95
CA PRO A 27 -20.70 0.31 9.71
C PRO A 27 -22.00 -0.08 8.98
N LEU A 28 -21.94 -0.19 7.64
CA LEU A 28 -23.05 -0.61 6.78
C LEU A 28 -23.10 -2.13 6.55
N GLY A 29 -22.26 -2.92 7.22
CA GLY A 29 -22.23 -4.37 7.13
C GLY A 29 -21.50 -4.94 5.91
N ALA A 30 -20.98 -4.10 5.02
CA ALA A 30 -20.15 -4.54 3.89
C ALA A 30 -18.73 -4.92 4.34
N LEU A 31 -18.05 -5.80 3.61
CA LEU A 31 -16.64 -6.13 3.84
C LEU A 31 -15.75 -4.88 3.75
N ALA A 32 -14.75 -4.79 4.63
CA ALA A 32 -13.79 -3.69 4.61
C ALA A 32 -12.90 -3.75 3.35
N ARG A 33 -12.79 -2.60 2.67
CA ARG A 33 -11.83 -2.35 1.58
C ARG A 33 -10.80 -1.33 2.05
N VAL A 34 -9.55 -1.51 1.64
CA VAL A 34 -8.41 -0.68 2.03
C VAL A 34 -7.66 -0.21 0.79
N SER A 35 -7.62 1.10 0.61
CA SER A 35 -6.83 1.79 -0.42
C SER A 35 -5.64 2.49 0.23
N VAL A 36 -4.44 2.27 -0.30
CA VAL A 36 -3.24 3.01 0.13
C VAL A 36 -2.99 4.13 -0.86
N VAL A 37 -3.17 5.38 -0.41
CA VAL A 37 -2.96 6.57 -1.23
C VAL A 37 -1.59 7.17 -0.90
N ILE A 38 -0.75 7.33 -1.92
CA ILE A 38 0.61 7.86 -1.81
C ILE A 38 0.70 9.14 -2.64
N PRO A 39 0.59 10.33 -2.03
CA PRO A 39 0.91 11.59 -2.69
C PRO A 39 2.41 11.63 -3.00
N ALA A 40 2.78 11.88 -4.25
CA ALA A 40 4.16 11.92 -4.69
C ALA A 40 4.41 13.13 -5.60
N ARG A 41 5.53 13.82 -5.37
CA ARG A 41 6.06 14.85 -6.27
C ARG A 41 7.58 14.83 -6.21
N ASN A 42 8.23 14.61 -7.34
CA ASN A 42 9.69 14.52 -7.45
C ASN A 42 10.32 13.52 -6.46
N CYS A 43 9.72 12.33 -6.38
CA CYS A 43 10.05 11.25 -5.47
C CYS A 43 10.73 10.07 -6.18
N SER A 44 11.34 10.25 -7.36
CA SER A 44 12.02 9.18 -8.11
C SER A 44 12.97 8.34 -7.26
N ARG A 45 13.67 8.96 -6.29
CA ARG A 45 14.61 8.27 -5.39
C ARG A 45 13.97 7.45 -4.27
N THR A 46 12.72 7.70 -3.91
CA THR A 46 12.08 7.12 -2.72
C THR A 46 10.84 6.31 -3.04
N ILE A 47 10.18 6.57 -4.17
CA ILE A 47 8.85 6.05 -4.45
C ILE A 47 8.81 4.51 -4.49
N GLN A 48 9.84 3.87 -5.04
CA GLN A 48 9.92 2.40 -5.05
C GLN A 48 10.09 1.81 -3.64
N GLY A 49 10.83 2.49 -2.76
CA GLY A 49 10.97 2.08 -1.36
C GLY A 49 9.66 2.10 -0.57
N VAL A 50 8.63 2.78 -1.09
CA VAL A 50 7.27 2.80 -0.51
C VAL A 50 6.34 1.85 -1.26
N VAL A 51 6.29 1.95 -2.59
CA VAL A 51 5.32 1.18 -3.40
C VAL A 51 5.63 -0.31 -3.39
N THR A 52 6.90 -0.70 -3.54
CA THR A 52 7.30 -2.11 -3.63
C THR A 52 6.85 -2.93 -2.41
N PRO A 53 7.18 -2.57 -1.16
CA PRO A 53 6.74 -3.37 0.00
C PRO A 53 5.21 -3.37 0.16
N VAL A 54 4.52 -2.27 -0.17
CA VAL A 54 3.04 -2.26 -0.12
C VAL A 54 2.46 -3.26 -1.11
N VAL A 55 2.99 -3.33 -2.33
CA VAL A 55 2.51 -4.25 -3.36
C VAL A 55 2.92 -5.70 -3.08
N GLU A 56 4.21 -5.94 -2.83
CA GLU A 56 4.78 -7.27 -2.67
C GLU A 56 4.36 -7.95 -1.36
N ASP A 57 4.12 -7.19 -0.30
CA ASP A 57 3.73 -7.74 1.00
C ASP A 57 2.22 -7.60 1.25
N LEU A 58 1.70 -6.36 1.24
CA LEU A 58 0.35 -6.07 1.74
C LEU A 58 -0.74 -6.37 0.71
N VAL A 59 -0.53 -6.02 -0.56
CA VAL A 59 -1.46 -6.36 -1.65
C VAL A 59 -1.42 -7.87 -1.91
N ALA A 60 -0.24 -8.46 -1.99
CA ALA A 60 -0.09 -9.90 -2.20
C ALA A 60 -0.76 -10.73 -1.08
N ALA A 61 -0.69 -10.27 0.18
CA ALA A 61 -1.39 -10.90 1.29
C ALA A 61 -2.92 -10.64 1.31
N GLY A 62 -3.43 -9.71 0.49
CA GLY A 62 -4.84 -9.31 0.49
C GLY A 62 -5.22 -8.32 1.61
N ALA A 63 -4.25 -7.77 2.33
CA ALA A 63 -4.46 -6.76 3.35
C ALA A 63 -4.81 -5.39 2.73
N VAL A 64 -4.27 -5.07 1.55
CA VAL A 64 -4.57 -3.87 0.76
C VAL A 64 -5.22 -4.28 -0.55
N ASP A 65 -6.28 -3.58 -0.96
CA ASP A 65 -6.98 -3.87 -2.21
C ASP A 65 -6.38 -3.11 -3.40
N GLU A 66 -5.93 -1.88 -3.17
CA GLU A 66 -5.38 -1.03 -4.22
C GLU A 66 -4.34 -0.06 -3.66
N VAL A 67 -3.40 0.32 -4.54
CA VAL A 67 -2.41 1.36 -4.30
C VAL A 67 -2.64 2.45 -5.34
N VAL A 68 -2.86 3.68 -4.87
CA VAL A 68 -3.09 4.84 -5.72
C VAL A 68 -1.95 5.82 -5.47
N VAL A 69 -1.08 5.98 -6.46
CA VAL A 69 -0.03 7.00 -6.43
C VAL A 69 -0.58 8.25 -7.12
N VAL A 70 -0.68 9.33 -6.36
CA VAL A 70 -1.13 10.63 -6.89
C VAL A 70 0.10 11.44 -7.22
N ASP A 71 0.51 11.39 -8.49
CA ASP A 71 1.61 12.20 -8.99
C ASP A 71 1.14 13.64 -9.25
N HIS A 72 1.79 14.61 -8.63
CA HIS A 72 1.45 16.02 -8.75
C HIS A 72 2.41 16.77 -9.69
N ASP A 73 2.31 16.43 -10.98
CA ASP A 73 3.14 16.97 -12.07
C ASP A 73 4.64 16.90 -11.76
N SER A 74 5.13 15.69 -11.47
CA SER A 74 6.57 15.48 -11.30
C SER A 74 7.33 15.78 -12.59
N VAL A 75 8.53 16.33 -12.44
CA VAL A 75 9.45 16.58 -13.57
C VAL A 75 10.53 15.50 -13.68
N ASP A 76 10.44 14.47 -12.84
CA ASP A 76 11.32 13.31 -12.80
C ASP A 76 10.55 12.00 -13.05
N ASP A 77 11.23 10.87 -12.94
CA ASP A 77 10.68 9.55 -13.26
C ASP A 77 9.69 9.00 -12.18
N THR A 78 9.16 9.83 -11.28
CA THR A 78 8.29 9.40 -10.16
C THR A 78 7.14 8.51 -10.63
N ALA A 79 6.35 8.95 -11.61
CA ALA A 79 5.18 8.20 -12.07
C ALA A 79 5.58 6.85 -12.71
N SER A 80 6.63 6.84 -13.54
CA SER A 80 7.13 5.63 -14.19
C SER A 80 7.68 4.63 -13.18
N LEU A 81 8.43 5.10 -12.18
CA LEU A 81 9.00 4.25 -11.13
C LEU A 81 7.93 3.73 -10.17
N ALA A 82 6.87 4.51 -9.94
CA ALA A 82 5.72 4.13 -9.12
C ALA A 82 4.88 3.01 -9.75
N ALA A 83 4.64 3.05 -11.06
CA ALA A 83 3.80 2.07 -11.73
C ALA A 83 4.45 0.68 -11.79
N GLY A 84 5.78 0.64 -11.90
CA GLY A 84 6.55 -0.60 -12.02
C GLY A 84 6.44 -1.23 -13.42
N PRO A 85 7.18 -2.33 -13.66
CA PRO A 85 7.21 -2.97 -14.98
C PRO A 85 5.84 -3.56 -15.37
N GLY A 86 5.40 -3.26 -16.60
CA GLY A 86 4.17 -3.84 -17.18
C GLY A 86 2.87 -3.19 -16.75
N ARG A 87 2.91 -2.02 -16.11
CA ARG A 87 1.73 -1.23 -15.73
C ARG A 87 1.88 0.18 -16.30
N ALA A 88 1.28 0.39 -17.46
CA ALA A 88 1.08 1.68 -18.11
C ALA A 88 -0.31 1.67 -18.77
#